data_AF-A0A0N4VRK1-F1
#
_entry.id   AF-A0A0N4VRK1-F1
#
_cell.length_a   1.000
_cell.length_b   1.000
_cell.length_c   1.000
_cell.angle_alpha   90.00
_cell.angle_beta   90.00
_cell.angle_gamma   90.00
#
_symmetry.space_group_name_H-M   'P 1'
#
loop_
_entity.id
_entity.type
_entity.pdbx_description
1 polymer ?
#
loop_
_entity_poly.entity_id
_entity_poly.type
_entity_poly.pdbx_seq_one_letter_code
_entity_poly.pdbx_strand_id
1 'polypeptide(L)'
;MRESGCKPDGCEMDVGSLSCGYYKIKRVYYVDCGEPGKRSGESTDTAWKRCADDYNCATTCVNNYYKRFSHGCNVAGTCQKMARIHNGGPHGCEKQATIDYWNWVKSCCQCS
;
A
#
# COMPACT_ATOMS: atom_id res chain seq x y z
N MET A 1 8.00 6.59 7.54
CA MET A 1 7.35 5.97 6.37
C MET A 1 7.03 7.08 5.36
N ARG A 2 7.49 6.97 4.10
CA ARG A 2 7.50 8.09 3.11
C ARG A 2 6.12 8.56 2.75
N GLU A 3 5.21 7.61 2.65
CA GLU A 3 3.93 7.78 1.97
C GLU A 3 3.16 8.97 2.53
N SER A 4 3.33 9.30 3.81
CA SER A 4 2.67 10.47 4.41
C SER A 4 3.44 11.17 5.53
N GLY A 5 4.69 10.75 5.78
CA GLY A 5 5.38 11.15 7.01
C GLY A 5 4.69 10.65 8.29
N CYS A 6 3.95 9.53 8.21
CA CYS A 6 3.12 8.96 9.27
C CYS A 6 1.92 9.86 9.69
N LYS A 7 1.31 10.57 8.74
CA LYS A 7 0.09 11.37 8.96
C LYS A 7 -1.00 10.98 7.96
N PRO A 8 -2.30 11.15 8.25
CA PRO A 8 -3.30 11.05 7.21
C PRO A 8 -3.23 12.33 6.38
N ASP A 9 -2.93 12.18 5.09
CA ASP A 9 -2.68 13.31 4.18
C ASP A 9 -3.78 13.44 3.11
N GLY A 10 -4.96 12.87 3.39
CA GLY A 10 -6.08 12.84 2.45
C GLY A 10 -5.69 12.20 1.12
N CYS A 11 -6.32 12.62 0.02
CA CYS A 11 -6.07 12.08 -1.31
C CYS A 11 -5.34 13.08 -2.21
N GLU A 12 -4.27 12.62 -2.84
CA GLU A 12 -3.49 13.41 -3.78
C GLU A 12 -3.45 12.74 -5.16
N MET A 13 -3.33 13.56 -6.20
CA MET A 13 -3.15 13.05 -7.57
C MET A 13 -1.73 12.49 -7.74
N ASP A 14 -1.65 11.21 -8.09
CA ASP A 14 -0.43 10.46 -8.33
C ASP A 14 -0.54 9.65 -9.63
N VAL A 15 0.19 10.10 -10.65
CA VAL A 15 0.26 9.51 -12.00
C VAL A 15 -1.12 9.11 -12.54
N GLY A 16 -1.99 10.10 -12.71
CA GLY A 16 -3.31 9.92 -13.35
C GLY A 16 -4.39 9.26 -12.48
N SER A 17 -4.12 9.01 -11.21
CA SER A 17 -5.08 8.45 -10.25
C SER A 17 -4.90 9.06 -8.86
N LEU A 18 -5.93 9.02 -8.03
CA LEU A 18 -5.82 9.43 -6.63
C LEU A 18 -5.14 8.35 -5.78
N SER A 19 -4.25 8.78 -4.90
CA SER A 19 -3.59 7.98 -3.86
C SER A 19 -3.88 8.61 -2.50
N CYS A 20 -4.37 7.83 -1.53
CA CYS A 20 -4.92 8.37 -0.28
C CYS A 20 -4.20 7.91 0.99
N GLY A 21 -4.16 8.78 1.99
CA GLY A 21 -3.91 8.50 3.39
C GLY A 21 -2.49 8.04 3.72
N TYR A 22 -2.36 7.29 4.82
CA TYR A 22 -1.07 6.98 5.45
C TYR A 22 -0.07 6.30 4.51
N TYR A 23 -0.58 5.46 3.61
CA TYR A 23 0.19 4.60 2.71
C TYR A 23 -0.08 4.94 1.23
N LYS A 24 -0.64 6.11 0.91
CA LYS A 24 -0.98 6.56 -0.46
C LYS A 24 -1.67 5.43 -1.27
N ILE A 25 -2.64 4.78 -0.64
CA ILE A 25 -3.38 3.64 -1.20
C ILE A 25 -4.24 4.13 -2.36
N LYS A 26 -4.13 3.50 -3.53
CA LYS A 26 -5.02 3.71 -4.68
C LYS A 26 -6.32 2.92 -4.54
N ARG A 27 -7.38 3.36 -5.19
CA ARG A 27 -8.70 2.68 -5.16
C ARG A 27 -8.62 1.19 -5.53
N VAL A 28 -7.88 0.86 -6.60
CA VAL A 28 -7.71 -0.53 -7.04
C VAL A 28 -6.97 -1.37 -5.99
N TYR A 29 -5.95 -0.79 -5.35
CA TYR A 29 -5.26 -1.43 -4.23
C TYR A 29 -6.23 -1.77 -3.09
N TYR A 30 -7.11 -0.84 -2.75
CA TYR A 30 -8.13 -1.05 -1.71
C TYR A 30 -9.11 -2.17 -2.04
N VAL A 31 -9.59 -2.22 -3.29
CA VAL A 31 -10.42 -3.34 -3.76
C VAL A 31 -9.65 -4.64 -3.61
N ASP A 32 -8.38 -4.66 -4.02
CA ASP A 32 -7.58 -5.87 -4.00
C ASP A 32 -7.19 -6.37 -2.61
N CYS A 33 -7.15 -5.48 -1.62
CA CYS A 33 -6.92 -5.84 -0.23
C CYS A 33 -8.19 -6.30 0.51
N GLY A 34 -9.33 -6.43 -0.21
CA GLY A 34 -10.58 -6.96 0.30
C GLY A 34 -11.52 -5.92 0.90
N GLU A 35 -11.35 -4.64 0.53
CA GLU A 35 -12.20 -3.53 0.98
C GLU A 35 -12.43 -3.47 2.52
N PRO A 36 -11.37 -3.55 3.35
CA PRO A 36 -11.53 -3.57 4.79
C PRO A 36 -12.27 -2.33 5.31
N GLY A 37 -13.12 -2.53 6.31
CA GLY A 37 -13.90 -1.47 6.93
C GLY A 37 -15.04 -0.91 6.08
N LYS A 38 -15.30 -1.41 4.86
CA LYS A 38 -16.46 -1.03 4.05
C LYS A 38 -17.75 -1.48 4.70
N ARG A 39 -18.72 -0.57 4.78
CA ARG A 39 -20.04 -0.82 5.40
C ARG A 39 -21.05 -1.25 4.33
N SER A 40 -22.10 -1.96 4.75
CA SER A 40 -23.21 -2.31 3.85
C SER A 40 -23.85 -1.05 3.26
N GLY A 41 -24.04 -1.01 1.94
CA GLY A 41 -24.55 0.15 1.21
C GLY A 41 -23.56 1.30 1.00
N GLU A 42 -22.33 1.22 1.53
CA GLU A 42 -21.29 2.23 1.32
C GLU A 42 -20.60 2.03 -0.03
N SER A 43 -20.36 3.13 -0.75
CA SER A 43 -19.58 3.08 -1.99
C SER A 43 -18.12 2.69 -1.69
N THR A 44 -17.48 1.98 -2.63
CA THR A 44 -16.05 1.66 -2.53
C THR A 44 -15.19 2.93 -2.40
N ASP A 45 -15.54 4.02 -3.08
CA ASP A 45 -14.79 5.28 -2.99
C ASP A 45 -14.83 5.89 -1.60
N THR A 46 -16.01 5.95 -0.99
CA THR A 46 -16.18 6.47 0.37
C THR A 46 -15.42 5.60 1.38
N ALA A 47 -15.58 4.28 1.28
CA ALA A 47 -14.93 3.32 2.16
C ALA A 47 -13.39 3.37 2.02
N TRP A 48 -12.90 3.44 0.78
CA TRP A 48 -11.48 3.53 0.46
C TRP A 48 -10.83 4.76 1.09
N LYS A 49 -11.37 5.95 0.84
CA LYS A 49 -10.79 7.22 1.35
C LYS A 49 -10.75 7.21 2.88
N ARG A 50 -11.88 6.84 3.51
CA ARG A 50 -11.97 6.70 4.97
C ARG A 50 -11.00 5.66 5.53
N CYS A 51 -10.87 4.52 4.88
CA CYS A 51 -9.95 3.47 5.33
C CYS A 51 -8.48 3.88 5.16
N ALA A 52 -8.14 4.58 4.08
CA ALA A 52 -6.79 5.05 3.83
C ALA A 52 -6.33 6.07 4.87
N ASP A 53 -7.25 6.93 5.36
CA ASP A 53 -7.01 7.91 6.43
C ASP A 53 -7.13 7.34 7.85
N ASP A 54 -7.56 6.08 8.01
CA ASP A 54 -7.54 5.37 9.29
C ASP A 54 -6.32 4.46 9.37
N TYR A 55 -5.43 4.71 10.33
CA TYR A 55 -4.15 4.00 10.41
C TYR A 55 -4.33 2.47 10.50
N ASN A 56 -5.28 2.00 11.29
CA ASN A 56 -5.51 0.57 11.50
C ASN A 56 -6.10 -0.07 10.24
N CYS A 57 -7.10 0.55 9.63
CA CYS A 57 -7.72 0.07 8.41
C CYS A 57 -6.73 0.04 7.24
N ALA A 58 -5.95 1.10 7.07
CA ALA A 58 -4.91 1.19 6.05
C ALA A 58 -3.82 0.12 6.27
N THR A 59 -3.39 -0.10 7.53
CA THR A 59 -2.44 -1.16 7.89
C THR A 59 -3.01 -2.55 7.57
N THR A 60 -4.28 -2.81 7.90
CA THR A 60 -4.96 -4.05 7.54
C THR A 60 -5.01 -4.23 6.02
N CYS A 61 -5.31 -3.18 5.26
CA CYS A 61 -5.31 -3.22 3.81
C CYS A 61 -3.92 -3.57 3.24
N VAL A 62 -2.85 -2.91 3.71
CA VAL A 62 -1.48 -3.22 3.28
C VAL A 62 -1.12 -4.68 3.58
N ASN A 63 -1.45 -5.17 4.78
CA ASN A 63 -1.19 -6.56 5.17
C ASN A 63 -1.98 -7.57 4.33
N ASN A 64 -3.26 -7.30 4.03
CA ASN A 64 -4.07 -8.17 3.18
C ASN A 64 -3.53 -8.21 1.75
N TYR A 65 -3.16 -7.06 1.19
CA TYR A 65 -2.56 -6.96 -0.14
C TYR A 65 -1.24 -7.73 -0.22
N TYR A 66 -0.37 -7.56 0.78
CA TYR A 66 0.86 -8.35 0.90
C TYR A 66 0.57 -9.85 0.97
N LYS A 67 -0.35 -10.29 1.83
CA LYS A 67 -0.72 -11.72 1.94
C LYS A 67 -1.20 -12.28 0.59
N ARG A 68 -2.01 -11.51 -0.14
CA ARG A 68 -2.53 -11.90 -1.44
C ARG A 68 -1.45 -12.09 -2.51
N PHE A 69 -0.43 -11.24 -2.55
CA PHE A 69 0.54 -11.22 -3.66
C PHE A 69 1.96 -11.69 -3.30
N SER A 70 2.26 -11.91 -2.01
CA SER A 70 3.59 -12.32 -1.56
C SER A 70 4.06 -13.68 -2.07
N HIS A 71 3.14 -14.57 -2.43
CA HIS A 71 3.48 -15.91 -2.96
C HIS A 71 4.23 -15.85 -4.30
N GLY A 72 3.99 -14.84 -5.13
CA GLY A 72 4.70 -14.66 -6.41
C GLY A 72 6.06 -13.96 -6.28
N CYS A 73 6.46 -13.57 -5.06
CA CYS A 73 7.61 -12.71 -4.83
C CYS A 73 8.81 -13.48 -4.29
N ASN A 74 9.83 -13.68 -5.14
CA ASN A 74 11.02 -14.49 -4.87
C ASN A 74 12.22 -13.72 -4.25
N VAL A 75 12.04 -12.47 -3.80
CA VAL A 75 13.11 -11.74 -3.12
C VAL A 75 13.24 -12.14 -1.64
N ALA A 76 14.43 -12.04 -1.08
CA ALA A 76 14.65 -12.30 0.35
C ALA A 76 14.10 -11.14 1.21
N GLY A 77 13.68 -11.45 2.44
CA GLY A 77 13.27 -10.46 3.44
C GLY A 77 11.80 -10.01 3.30
N THR A 78 11.02 -10.21 4.36
CA THR A 78 9.59 -9.81 4.42
C THR A 78 9.41 -8.33 4.12
N CYS A 79 10.32 -7.50 4.64
CA CYS A 79 10.25 -6.06 4.49
C CYS A 79 10.44 -5.61 3.03
N GLN A 80 11.40 -6.23 2.33
CA GLN A 80 11.61 -5.98 0.91
C GLN A 80 10.40 -6.40 0.08
N LYS A 81 9.83 -7.58 0.35
CA LYS A 81 8.61 -8.04 -0.33
C LYS A 81 7.47 -7.05 -0.15
N MET A 82 7.20 -6.64 1.09
CA MET A 82 6.14 -5.68 1.41
C MET A 82 6.35 -4.36 0.68
N ALA A 83 7.55 -3.78 0.76
CA ALA A 83 7.85 -2.50 0.11
C ALA A 83 7.67 -2.56 -1.41
N ARG A 84 8.20 -3.62 -2.06
CA ARG A 84 8.15 -3.73 -3.52
C ARG A 84 6.76 -4.07 -4.03
N ILE A 85 6.00 -4.92 -3.33
CA ILE A 85 4.60 -5.22 -3.66
C ILE A 85 3.72 -3.99 -3.47
N HIS A 86 3.95 -3.23 -2.39
CA HIS A 86 3.20 -2.01 -2.12
C HIS A 86 3.36 -0.98 -3.23
N ASN A 87 4.60 -0.70 -3.63
CA ASN A 87 4.92 0.30 -4.64
C ASN A 87 4.64 -0.17 -6.08
N GLY A 88 4.86 -1.46 -6.38
CA GLY A 88 4.81 -1.98 -7.75
C GLY A 88 3.57 -2.81 -8.10
N GLY A 89 2.69 -3.05 -7.14
CA GLY A 89 1.53 -3.94 -7.29
C GLY A 89 1.90 -5.43 -7.24
N PRO A 90 1.06 -6.32 -7.80
CA PRO A 90 1.20 -7.78 -7.65
C PRO A 90 2.55 -8.34 -8.09
N HIS A 91 3.12 -7.77 -9.17
CA HIS A 91 4.43 -8.13 -9.72
C HIS A 91 5.55 -7.16 -9.31
N GLY A 92 5.36 -6.41 -8.24
CA GLY A 92 6.30 -5.37 -7.81
C GLY A 92 7.71 -5.90 -7.55
N CYS A 93 7.85 -7.17 -7.16
CA CYS A 93 9.14 -7.83 -6.92
C CYS A 93 9.94 -8.15 -8.20
N GLU A 94 9.32 -8.13 -9.37
CA GLU A 94 9.99 -8.38 -10.64
C GLU A 94 10.44 -7.08 -11.31
N LYS A 95 9.85 -5.95 -10.90
CA LYS A 95 10.07 -4.64 -11.52
C LYS A 95 11.31 -3.95 -10.96
N GLN A 96 12.25 -3.58 -11.83
CA GLN A 96 13.41 -2.76 -11.44
C GLN A 96 12.99 -1.41 -10.83
N ALA A 97 11.87 -0.84 -11.29
CA ALA A 97 11.34 0.45 -10.82
C ALA A 97 11.04 0.49 -9.30
N THR A 98 10.86 -0.66 -8.63
CA THR A 98 10.59 -0.70 -7.18
C THR A 98 11.85 -0.83 -6.32
N ILE A 99 13.03 -0.98 -6.92
CA ILE A 99 14.28 -1.17 -6.18
C ILE A 99 14.67 0.11 -5.44
N ASP A 100 14.55 1.27 -6.07
CA ASP A 100 14.85 2.55 -5.43
C ASP A 100 13.91 2.84 -4.27
N TYR A 101 12.62 2.52 -4.43
CA TYR A 101 11.65 2.60 -3.36
C TYR A 101 12.04 1.69 -2.18
N TRP A 102 12.44 0.45 -2.44
CA TRP A 102 12.93 -0.46 -1.40
C TRP A 102 14.18 0.07 -0.70
N ASN A 103 15.20 0.48 -1.44
CA ASN A 103 16.45 1.01 -0.87
C ASN A 103 16.18 2.20 0.06
N TRP A 104 15.24 3.06 -0.33
CA TRP A 104 14.77 4.14 0.53
C TRP A 104 14.09 3.61 1.80
N VAL A 105 13.12 2.69 1.68
CA VAL A 105 12.41 2.09 2.85
C VAL A 105 13.40 1.45 3.82
N LYS A 106 14.38 0.71 3.29
CA LYS A 106 15.46 0.08 4.05
C LYS A 106 16.26 1.12 4.84
N SER A 107 16.58 2.26 4.23
CA SER A 107 17.33 3.34 4.89
C SER A 107 16.52 4.04 5.99
N CYS A 108 15.21 4.21 5.82
CA CYS A 108 14.36 4.92 6.77
C CYS A 108 13.83 4.06 7.92
N CYS A 109 13.63 2.77 7.69
CA CYS A 109 13.03 1.85 8.67
C CYS A 109 14.05 0.87 9.26
N GLN A 110 15.29 0.84 8.78
CA GLN A 110 16.34 -0.11 9.17
C GLN A 110 15.88 -1.58 9.19
N CYS A 111 14.92 -1.95 8.34
CA CYS A 111 14.43 -3.32 8.29
C CYS A 111 15.17 -4.14 7.24
N SER A 112 15.37 -5.43 7.55
CA SER A 112 16.02 -6.44 6.72
C SER A 112 15.03 -7.40 6.06
#